data_AF-A0A6P1E415-F1
#
_entry.id   AF-A0A6P1E415-F1
#
_cell.length_a   1.000
_cell.length_b   1.000
_cell.length_c   1.000
_cell.angle_alpha   90.00
_cell.angle_beta   90.00
_cell.angle_gamma   90.00
#
_symmetry.space_group_name_H-M   'P 1'
#
loop_
_entity.id
_entity.type
_entity.pdbx_description
1 polymer ?
#
loop_
_entity_poly.entity_id
_entity_poly.type
_entity_poly.pdbx_seq_one_letter_code
_entity_poly.pdbx_strand_id
1 'polypeptide(L)'
;MTPAVIKSIIAVYQTIILGAEKMDNMIDKIKKATQSEPKKPEQQFMKLIEEVGEASQAYLSSEGASGNKYKHLDQSNVKEELVDVLLVTFALLSKVGATDEEIEELINRKVDKWIHNQNH
;
A
#
# COMPACT_ATOMS: atom_id res chain seq x y z
N MET A 1 -21.90 -12.99 33.13
CA MET A 1 -20.67 -12.34 32.60
C MET A 1 -20.29 -11.23 33.57
N THR A 2 -19.02 -11.10 33.97
CA THR A 2 -18.63 -10.10 34.99
C THR A 2 -18.46 -8.70 34.37
N PRO A 3 -18.58 -7.61 35.13
CA PRO A 3 -18.30 -6.26 34.65
C PRO A 3 -16.90 -6.10 34.04
N ALA A 4 -15.90 -6.82 34.55
CA ALA A 4 -14.55 -6.86 34.00
C ALA A 4 -14.51 -7.48 32.60
N VAL A 5 -15.25 -8.57 32.38
CA VAL A 5 -15.34 -9.22 31.06
C VAL A 5 -16.07 -8.30 30.06
N ILE A 6 -17.15 -7.64 30.46
CA ILE A 6 -17.87 -6.68 29.60
C ILE A 6 -16.96 -5.52 29.20
N LYS A 7 -16.22 -4.94 30.14
CA LYS A 7 -15.28 -3.83 29.88
C LYS A 7 -14.16 -4.24 28.92
N SER A 8 -13.62 -5.45 29.08
CA SER A 8 -12.60 -5.99 28.18
C SER A 8 -13.13 -6.19 26.76
N ILE A 9 -14.36 -6.70 26.61
CA ILE A 9 -15.00 -6.88 25.31
C ILE A 9 -15.19 -5.52 24.62
N ILE A 10 -15.73 -4.53 25.32
CA ILE A 10 -15.93 -3.17 24.77
C ILE A 10 -14.61 -2.56 24.27
N ALA A 11 -13.51 -2.70 25.04
CA ALA A 11 -12.21 -2.17 24.66
C ALA A 11 -11.65 -2.80 23.37
N VAL A 12 -11.88 -4.11 23.17
CA VAL A 12 -11.49 -4.80 21.93
C VAL A 12 -12.30 -4.28 20.75
N TYR A 13 -13.62 -4.18 20.88
CA TYR A 13 -14.47 -3.64 19.81
C TYR A 13 -14.11 -2.20 19.44
N GLN A 14 -13.87 -1.34 20.43
CA GLN A 14 -13.43 0.04 20.17
C GLN A 14 -12.09 0.09 19.43
N THR A 15 -11.15 -0.78 19.77
CA THR A 15 -9.85 -0.84 19.10
C THR A 15 -9.99 -1.29 17.64
N ILE A 16 -10.84 -2.27 17.37
CA ILE A 16 -11.13 -2.75 16.01
C ILE A 16 -11.79 -1.64 15.18
N ILE A 17 -12.82 -0.97 15.73
CA ILE A 17 -13.52 0.13 15.05
C ILE A 17 -12.55 1.27 14.72
N LEU A 18 -11.75 1.71 15.69
CA LEU A 18 -10.75 2.75 15.47
C LEU A 18 -9.69 2.36 14.43
N GLY A 19 -9.34 1.07 14.35
CA GLY A 19 -8.43 0.54 13.34
C GLY A 19 -9.02 0.63 11.93
N ALA A 20 -10.29 0.21 11.77
CA ALA A 20 -11.01 0.30 10.50
C ALA A 20 -11.16 1.75 10.04
N GLU A 21 -11.61 2.65 10.93
CA GLU A 21 -11.77 4.08 10.63
C GLU A 21 -10.45 4.74 10.18
N LYS A 22 -9.30 4.34 10.75
CA LYS A 22 -8.00 4.86 10.33
C LYS A 22 -7.61 4.43 8.92
N MET A 23 -7.93 3.19 8.55
CA MET A 23 -7.65 2.65 7.22
C MET A 23 -8.48 3.35 6.15
N ASP A 24 -9.79 3.53 6.40
CA ASP A 24 -10.69 4.24 5.49
C ASP A 24 -10.21 5.68 5.26
N ASN A 25 -9.84 6.38 6.33
CA ASN A 25 -9.27 7.73 6.26
C ASN A 25 -7.96 7.79 5.46
N MET A 26 -7.16 6.73 5.43
CA MET A 26 -5.92 6.68 4.66
C MET A 26 -6.20 6.48 3.17
N ILE A 27 -7.08 5.55 2.81
CA ILE A 27 -7.47 5.32 1.41
C ILE A 27 -8.11 6.58 0.82
N ASP A 28 -8.95 7.28 1.57
CA ASP A 28 -9.53 8.55 1.13
C ASP A 28 -8.48 9.64 0.86
N LYS A 29 -7.41 9.69 1.66
CA LYS A 29 -6.30 10.61 1.42
C LYS A 29 -5.55 10.26 0.14
N ILE A 30 -5.30 8.98 -0.10
CA ILE A 30 -4.66 8.50 -1.33
C ILE A 30 -5.52 8.89 -2.53
N LYS A 31 -6.82 8.58 -2.51
CA LYS A 31 -7.77 8.95 -3.58
C LYS A 31 -7.79 10.46 -3.87
N LYS A 32 -7.78 11.29 -2.84
CA LYS A 32 -7.71 12.75 -3.01
C LYS A 32 -6.40 13.19 -3.65
N ALA A 33 -5.27 12.60 -3.24
CA ALA A 33 -3.97 12.89 -3.84
C ALA A 33 -3.93 12.46 -5.32
N THR A 34 -4.44 11.27 -5.66
CA THR A 34 -4.45 10.77 -7.04
C THR A 34 -5.32 11.62 -7.98
N GLN A 35 -6.44 12.15 -7.50
CA GLN A 35 -7.29 13.08 -8.27
C GLN A 35 -6.57 14.38 -8.63
N SER A 36 -5.63 14.82 -7.79
CA SER A 36 -4.83 16.03 -8.02
C SER A 36 -3.55 15.80 -8.83
N GLU A 37 -3.24 14.56 -9.21
CA GLU A 37 -2.01 14.22 -9.94
C GLU A 37 -2.05 14.76 -11.38
N PRO A 38 -1.14 15.68 -11.77
CA PRO A 38 -1.13 16.26 -13.12
C PRO A 38 -0.54 15.34 -14.19
N LYS A 39 0.22 14.29 -13.84
CA LYS A 39 0.84 13.39 -14.81
C LYS A 39 -0.20 12.70 -15.69
N LYS A 40 0.15 12.56 -16.98
CA LYS A 40 -0.58 11.74 -17.94
C LYS A 40 -0.35 10.24 -17.67
N PRO A 41 -1.23 9.35 -18.17
CA PRO A 41 -1.07 7.91 -17.96
C PRO A 41 0.33 7.40 -18.33
N GLU A 42 0.89 7.82 -19.47
CA GLU A 42 2.21 7.38 -19.93
C GLU A 42 3.32 7.85 -18.98
N GLN A 43 3.23 9.07 -18.47
CA GLN A 43 4.17 9.61 -17.48
C GLN A 43 4.05 8.87 -16.14
N GLN A 44 2.83 8.50 -15.76
CA GLN A 44 2.58 7.75 -14.53
C GLN A 44 3.11 6.32 -14.64
N PHE A 45 2.99 5.67 -15.81
CA PHE A 45 3.65 4.40 -16.08
C PHE A 45 5.18 4.52 -15.97
N MET A 46 5.78 5.60 -16.47
CA MET A 46 7.23 5.81 -16.31
C MET A 46 7.63 6.01 -14.84
N LYS A 47 6.84 6.79 -14.08
CA LYS A 47 7.07 6.95 -12.63
C LYS A 47 6.92 5.63 -11.89
N LEU A 48 6.01 4.75 -12.30
CA LEU A 48 5.90 3.40 -11.70
C LEU A 48 7.19 2.59 -11.87
N ILE A 49 7.82 2.65 -13.05
CA ILE A 49 9.10 1.98 -13.29
C ILE A 49 10.22 2.59 -12.45
N GLU A 50 10.21 3.91 -12.28
CA GLU A 50 11.14 4.64 -11.39
C GLU A 50 11.02 4.14 -9.95
N GLU A 51 9.82 4.14 -9.35
CA GLU A 51 9.64 3.74 -7.94
C GLU A 51 10.01 2.26 -7.71
N VAL A 52 9.70 1.39 -8.67
CA VAL A 52 10.10 -0.03 -8.61
C VAL A 52 11.63 -0.16 -8.64
N GLY A 53 12.31 0.70 -9.42
CA GLY A 53 13.76 0.78 -9.46
C GLY A 53 14.36 1.30 -8.16
N GLU A 54 13.77 2.33 -7.55
CA GLU A 54 14.18 2.89 -6.26
C GLU A 54 13.99 1.85 -5.14
N ALA A 55 12.84 1.17 -5.09
CA ALA A 55 12.60 0.08 -4.15
C ALA A 55 13.62 -1.06 -4.28
N SER A 56 13.93 -1.46 -5.51
CA SER A 56 14.95 -2.47 -5.79
C SER A 56 16.34 -2.03 -5.33
N GLN A 57 16.70 -0.77 -5.59
CA GLN A 57 17.97 -0.19 -5.18
C GLN A 57 18.10 -0.08 -3.66
N ALA A 58 17.04 0.38 -2.98
CA ALA A 58 16.96 0.45 -1.53
C ALA A 58 17.19 -0.94 -0.92
N TYR A 59 16.52 -1.97 -1.45
CA TYR A 59 16.66 -3.33 -0.95
C TYR A 59 18.09 -3.86 -1.15
N LEU A 60 18.64 -3.74 -2.36
CA LEU A 60 20.01 -4.16 -2.64
C LEU A 60 21.05 -3.45 -1.78
N SER A 61 20.87 -2.15 -1.54
CA SER A 61 21.77 -1.38 -0.67
C SER A 61 21.65 -1.82 0.79
N SER A 62 20.41 -2.05 1.27
CA SER A 62 20.13 -2.49 2.64
C SER A 62 20.71 -3.87 2.98
N GLU A 63 20.75 -4.77 2.00
CA GLU A 63 21.37 -6.10 2.13
C GLU A 63 22.89 -6.07 1.93
N GLY A 64 23.47 -4.89 1.68
CA GLY A 64 24.90 -4.73 1.41
C GLY A 64 25.37 -5.42 0.14
N ALA A 65 24.49 -5.58 -0.86
CA ALA A 65 24.81 -6.24 -2.12
C ALA A 65 25.97 -5.53 -2.84
N SER A 66 26.77 -6.33 -3.56
CA SER A 66 27.88 -5.82 -4.37
C SER A 66 27.40 -4.73 -5.33
N GLY A 67 28.14 -3.63 -5.43
CA GLY A 67 27.78 -2.49 -6.28
C GLY A 67 26.63 -1.61 -5.76
N ASN A 68 26.07 -1.87 -4.58
CA ASN A 68 24.96 -1.06 -4.01
C ASN A 68 25.22 -0.56 -2.58
N LYS A 69 26.18 -1.17 -1.87
CA LYS A 69 26.53 -0.81 -0.48
C LYS A 69 26.92 0.66 -0.28
N TYR A 70 27.47 1.33 -1.29
CA TYR A 70 27.91 2.74 -1.20
C TYR A 70 26.74 3.74 -1.05
N LYS A 71 25.51 3.32 -1.33
CA LYS A 71 24.32 4.17 -1.22
C LYS A 71 23.80 4.29 0.22
N HIS A 72 24.27 3.44 1.13
CA HIS A 72 23.95 3.51 2.56
C HIS A 72 22.44 3.56 2.89
N LEU A 73 21.61 2.89 2.08
CA LEU A 73 20.17 2.81 2.33
C LEU A 73 19.88 1.65 3.28
N ASP A 74 18.78 1.75 4.01
CA ASP A 74 18.37 0.75 4.98
C ASP A 74 16.92 0.27 4.75
N GLN A 75 16.43 -0.59 5.65
CA GLN A 75 15.08 -1.14 5.60
C GLN A 75 13.97 -0.09 5.78
N SER A 76 14.28 1.12 6.25
CA SER A 76 13.31 2.23 6.27
C SER A 76 13.12 2.79 4.87
N ASN A 77 14.21 2.97 4.10
CA ASN A 77 14.13 3.37 2.71
C ASN A 77 13.34 2.34 1.88
N VAL A 78 13.61 1.05 2.06
CA VAL A 78 12.85 -0.01 1.36
C VAL A 78 11.34 0.15 1.55
N LYS A 79 10.90 0.45 2.77
CA LYS A 79 9.47 0.61 3.09
C LYS A 79 8.90 1.87 2.45
N GLU A 80 9.65 2.96 2.43
CA GLU A 80 9.26 4.22 1.79
C GLU A 80 9.04 4.01 0.29
N GLU A 81 10.02 3.43 -0.40
CA GLU A 81 9.93 3.20 -1.85
C GLU A 81 8.80 2.22 -2.23
N LEU A 82 8.53 1.20 -1.39
CA LEU A 82 7.39 0.32 -1.61
C LEU A 82 6.04 1.03 -1.42
N VAL A 83 5.98 2.05 -0.55
CA VAL A 83 4.80 2.90 -0.43
C VAL A 83 4.65 3.78 -1.67
N ASP A 84 5.74 4.30 -2.23
CA ASP A 84 5.69 5.08 -3.48
C ASP A 84 5.17 4.25 -4.66
N VAL A 85 5.64 2.99 -4.79
CA VAL A 85 5.07 2.03 -5.75
C VAL A 85 3.56 1.88 -5.57
N LEU A 86 3.08 1.75 -4.33
CA LEU A 86 1.65 1.63 -4.02
C LEU A 86 0.88 2.90 -4.44
N LEU A 87 1.36 4.09 -4.06
CA LEU A 87 0.71 5.36 -4.38
C LEU A 87 0.62 5.61 -5.89
N VAL A 88 1.73 5.36 -6.60
CA VAL A 88 1.80 5.53 -8.06
C VAL A 88 0.89 4.52 -8.77
N THR A 89 0.79 3.29 -8.26
CA THR A 89 -0.13 2.27 -8.79
C THR A 89 -1.58 2.68 -8.60
N PHE A 90 -1.96 3.18 -7.41
CA PHE A 90 -3.32 3.69 -7.17
C PHE A 90 -3.65 4.88 -8.08
N ALA A 91 -2.72 5.80 -8.26
CA ALA A 91 -2.89 6.92 -9.20
C ALA A 91 -3.12 6.41 -10.62
N LEU A 92 -2.34 5.41 -11.04
CA LEU A 92 -2.42 4.85 -12.37
C LEU A 92 -3.75 4.11 -12.62
N LEU A 93 -4.27 3.36 -11.64
CA LEU A 93 -5.58 2.72 -11.72
C LEU A 93 -6.68 3.76 -12.02
N SER A 94 -6.66 4.88 -11.31
CA SER A 94 -7.58 5.99 -11.57
C SER A 94 -7.38 6.60 -12.97
N LYS A 95 -6.12 6.76 -13.43
CA LYS A 95 -5.79 7.30 -14.76
C LYS A 95 -6.23 6.40 -15.92
N VAL A 96 -6.28 5.08 -15.72
CA VAL A 96 -6.79 4.13 -16.72
C VAL A 96 -8.30 3.92 -16.64
N GLY A 97 -8.99 4.70 -15.80
CA GLY A 97 -10.44 4.76 -15.73
C GLY A 97 -11.09 3.80 -14.75
N ALA A 98 -10.33 3.16 -13.86
CA ALA A 98 -10.91 2.31 -12.82
C ALA A 98 -11.65 3.16 -11.78
N THR A 99 -12.88 2.78 -11.44
CA THR A 99 -13.63 3.38 -10.33
C THR A 99 -13.17 2.82 -8.99
N ASP A 100 -13.55 3.50 -7.91
CA ASP A 100 -13.27 3.03 -6.54
C ASP A 100 -13.85 1.63 -6.30
N GLU A 101 -15.08 1.40 -6.77
CA GLU A 101 -15.78 0.12 -6.65
C GLU A 101 -15.09 -0.98 -7.46
N GLU A 102 -14.61 -0.66 -8.67
CA GLU A 102 -13.86 -1.62 -9.49
C GLU A 102 -12.52 -1.98 -8.84
N ILE A 103 -11.82 -1.00 -8.26
CA ILE A 103 -10.56 -1.23 -7.54
C ILE A 103 -10.80 -2.14 -6.33
N GLU A 104 -11.85 -1.87 -5.54
CA GLU A 104 -12.21 -2.69 -4.39
C GLU A 104 -12.57 -4.13 -4.81
N GLU A 105 -13.40 -4.30 -5.83
CA GLU A 105 -13.75 -5.61 -6.37
C GLU A 105 -12.50 -6.38 -6.85
N LEU A 106 -11.62 -5.71 -7.60
CA LEU A 106 -10.39 -6.28 -8.11
C LEU A 106 -9.45 -6.74 -6.99
N ILE A 107 -9.28 -5.92 -5.94
CA ILE A 107 -8.47 -6.25 -4.78
C ILE A 107 -9.05 -7.48 -4.08
N ASN A 108 -10.33 -7.46 -3.72
CA ASN A 108 -10.97 -8.56 -3.00
C ASN A 108 -10.84 -9.88 -3.77
N ARG A 109 -11.16 -9.87 -5.08
CA ARG A 109 -11.04 -11.04 -5.94
C ARG A 109 -9.61 -11.58 -6.02
N LYS A 110 -8.60 -10.70 -6.06
CA LYS A 110 -7.19 -11.10 -6.13
C LYS A 110 -6.67 -11.62 -4.80
N VAL A 111 -7.09 -11.03 -3.68
CA VAL A 111 -6.77 -11.49 -2.32
C VAL A 111 -7.34 -12.87 -2.08
N ASP A 112 -8.63 -13.10 -2.40
CA ASP A 112 -9.26 -14.41 -2.26
C ASP A 112 -8.53 -15.49 -3.05
N LYS A 113 -8.18 -15.17 -4.31
CA LYS A 113 -7.39 -16.06 -5.17
C LYS A 113 -6.00 -16.33 -4.59
N TRP A 114 -5.35 -15.32 -4.03
CA TRP A 114 -4.02 -15.49 -3.43
C TRP A 114 -4.07 -16.39 -2.20
N ILE A 115 -5.01 -16.15 -1.27
CA ILE A 115 -5.21 -16.97 -0.07
C ILE A 115 -5.53 -18.42 -0.44
N HIS A 116 -6.38 -18.65 -1.43
CA HIS A 116 -6.70 -19.98 -1.92
C HIS A 116 -5.45 -20.73 -2.43
N ASN A 117 -4.56 -20.02 -3.14
CA ASN A 117 -3.37 -20.60 -3.76
C ASN A 117 -2.15 -20.69 -2.83
N GLN A 118 -2.16 -20.07 -1.64
CA GLN A 118 -1.03 -20.13 -0.70
C GLN A 118 -0.85 -21.50 -0.04
N ASN A 119 -1.89 -22.33 -0.04
CA ASN A 119 -1.92 -23.64 0.63
C ASN A 119 -1.92 -24.82 -0.35
N HIS A 120 -1.69 -24.55 -1.65
CA HIS A 120 -1.54 -25.54 -2.72
C HIS A 120 -0.13 -25.45 -3.29
#